data_AF-A0A1B8U4X2-F1
#
_entry.id   AF-A0A1B8U4X2-F1
#
_cell.length_a   1.000
_cell.length_b   1.000
_cell.length_c   1.000
_cell.angle_alpha   90.00
_cell.angle_beta   90.00
_cell.angle_gamma   90.00
#
_symmetry.space_group_name_H-M   'P 1'
#
loop_
_entity.id
_entity.type
_entity.pdbx_description
1 polymer ?
#
loop_
_entity_poly.entity_id
_entity_poly.type
_entity_poly.pdbx_seq_one_letter_code
_entity_poly.pdbx_strand_id
1 'polypeptide(L)'
;MGENKHINELDAFAKKYVKEIEQEKPSADFTASLMKNILEGSRSKVFKTKALISKKGWAIISVLVLAIVLISFKSTEKSLFKTPELNFSFLDKIQVPELLSTVSLSKTVLYAIFFLGLMIVAQVVFLKNHFNKKFH
;
A
#
# COMPACT_ATOMS: atom_id res chain seq x y z
N MET A 1 11.58 79.12 12.56
CA MET A 1 10.92 78.56 11.35
C MET A 1 12.01 78.31 10.32
N GLY A 2 12.59 77.10 10.28
CA GLY A 2 13.77 76.83 9.42
C GLY A 2 14.21 75.36 9.28
N GLU A 3 13.74 74.44 10.12
CA GLU A 3 14.31 73.07 10.18
C GLU A 3 13.84 72.10 9.08
N ASN A 4 12.78 72.43 8.31
CA ASN A 4 12.20 71.50 7.33
C ASN A 4 12.61 71.75 5.87
N LYS A 5 13.57 72.65 5.61
CA LYS A 5 13.87 73.08 4.23
C LYS A 5 14.72 72.05 3.44
N HIS A 6 15.42 71.14 4.13
CA HIS A 6 16.39 70.20 3.51
C HIS A 6 15.96 68.72 3.53
N ILE A 7 14.76 68.37 4.02
CA ILE A 7 14.30 66.97 4.08
C ILE A 7 14.23 66.30 2.70
N ASN A 8 13.83 67.06 1.68
CA ASN A 8 13.72 66.57 0.31
C ASN A 8 15.10 66.39 -0.33
N GLU A 9 16.07 67.23 0.05
CA GLU A 9 17.46 67.11 -0.40
C GLU A 9 18.14 65.90 0.25
N LEU A 10 17.89 65.64 1.54
CA LEU A 10 18.36 64.44 2.22
C LEU A 10 17.74 63.16 1.64
N ASP A 11 16.44 63.15 1.34
CA ASP A 11 15.77 62.00 0.70
C ASP A 11 16.29 61.76 -0.72
N ALA A 12 16.49 62.83 -1.49
CA ALA A 12 17.08 62.75 -2.83
C ALA A 12 18.53 62.22 -2.78
N PHE A 13 19.31 62.66 -1.79
CA PHE A 13 20.66 62.17 -1.55
C PHE A 13 20.64 60.68 -1.19
N ALA A 14 19.84 60.27 -0.21
CA ALA A 14 19.73 58.87 0.20
C ALA A 14 19.29 57.96 -0.95
N LYS A 15 18.28 58.36 -1.74
CA LYS A 15 17.82 57.62 -2.93
C LYS A 15 18.88 57.51 -4.00
N LYS A 16 19.71 58.54 -4.19
CA LYS A 16 20.82 58.50 -5.15
C LYS A 16 21.84 57.43 -4.76
N TYR A 17 22.29 57.44 -3.50
CA TYR A 17 23.25 56.46 -3.00
C TYR A 17 22.69 55.04 -3.05
N VAL A 18 21.43 54.83 -2.66
CA VAL A 18 20.80 53.50 -2.71
C VAL A 18 20.66 52.97 -4.15
N LYS A 19 20.43 53.85 -5.14
CA LYS A 19 20.39 53.47 -6.56
C LYS A 19 21.76 53.18 -7.15
N GLU A 20 22.80 53.77 -6.60
CA GLU A 20 24.18 53.63 -7.07
C GLU A 20 24.84 52.35 -6.54
N ILE A 21 24.25 51.71 -5.53
CA ILE A 21 24.61 50.37 -5.10
C ILE A 21 24.26 49.38 -6.23
N GLU A 22 25.26 48.64 -6.71
CA GLU A 22 25.03 47.57 -7.67
C GLU A 22 24.07 46.53 -7.09
N GLN A 23 22.99 46.26 -7.83
CA GLN A 23 22.06 45.22 -7.44
C GLN A 23 22.73 43.86 -7.56
N GLU A 24 22.84 43.16 -6.44
CA GLU A 24 23.33 41.79 -6.45
C GLU A 24 22.39 40.93 -7.30
N LYS A 25 22.94 40.38 -8.38
CA LYS A 25 22.22 39.46 -9.24
C LYS A 25 22.52 38.05 -8.75
N PRO A 26 21.51 37.18 -8.62
CA PRO A 26 21.76 35.79 -8.31
C PRO A 26 22.67 35.20 -9.40
N SER A 27 23.48 34.22 -9.00
CA SER A 27 24.32 33.47 -9.95
C SER A 27 23.46 32.94 -11.10
N ALA A 28 24.03 32.84 -12.31
CA ALA A 28 23.34 32.31 -13.48
C ALA A 28 22.67 30.94 -13.22
N ASP A 29 23.31 30.11 -12.38
CA ASP A 29 22.83 28.76 -12.04
C ASP A 29 21.96 28.70 -10.76
N PHE A 30 21.49 29.83 -10.24
CA PHE A 30 20.71 29.89 -9.01
C PHE A 30 19.45 29.02 -9.09
N THR A 31 18.68 29.18 -10.16
CA THR A 31 17.46 28.41 -10.40
C THR A 31 17.75 26.93 -10.56
N ALA A 32 18.80 26.57 -11.31
CA ALA A 32 19.20 25.17 -11.50
C ALA A 32 19.63 24.51 -10.19
N SER A 33 20.39 25.23 -9.36
CA SER A 33 20.84 24.77 -8.04
C SER A 33 19.68 24.61 -7.07
N LEU A 34 18.74 25.56 -7.04
CA LEU A 34 17.51 25.45 -6.25
C LEU A 34 16.65 24.27 -6.66
N MET A 35 16.38 24.12 -7.96
CA MET A 35 15.56 23.04 -8.50
C MET A 35 16.17 21.67 -8.18
N LYS A 36 17.51 21.56 -8.29
CA LYS A 36 18.25 20.35 -7.92
C LYS A 36 18.08 20.00 -6.43
N ASN A 37 18.26 20.97 -5.55
CA ASN A 37 18.09 20.76 -4.10
C ASN A 37 16.64 20.39 -3.73
N ILE A 38 15.65 20.98 -4.40
CA ILE A 38 14.23 20.65 -4.21
C ILE A 38 13.94 19.21 -4.69
N LEU A 39 14.51 18.78 -5.82
CA LEU A 39 14.39 17.42 -6.34
C LEU A 39 15.03 16.38 -5.43
N GLU A 40 16.22 16.67 -4.89
CA GLU A 40 16.91 15.80 -3.94
C GLU A 40 16.14 15.68 -2.61
N GLY A 41 15.65 16.80 -2.07
CA GLY A 41 14.85 16.83 -0.85
C GLY A 41 13.49 16.12 -1.00
N SER A 42 12.81 16.32 -2.13
CA SER A 42 11.51 15.70 -2.40
C SER A 42 11.60 14.19 -2.65
N ARG A 43 12.62 13.69 -3.34
CA ARG A 43 12.83 12.23 -3.53
C ARG A 43 12.98 11.48 -2.22
N SER A 44 13.56 12.11 -1.18
CA SER A 44 13.75 11.46 0.12
C SER A 44 12.44 11.25 0.91
N LYS A 45 11.42 12.07 0.64
CA LYS A 45 10.21 12.15 1.49
C LYS A 45 8.99 11.44 0.90
N VAL A 46 8.91 11.28 -0.43
CA VAL A 46 7.61 11.01 -1.06
C VAL A 46 7.20 9.53 -1.05
N PHE A 47 8.11 8.54 -1.07
CA PHE A 47 7.64 7.13 -1.14
C PHE A 47 8.56 6.11 -0.45
N LYS A 48 8.80 6.24 0.86
CA LYS A 48 9.02 5.01 1.63
C LYS A 48 7.66 4.36 1.82
N THR A 49 7.28 3.51 0.87
CA THR A 49 6.21 2.53 1.08
C THR A 49 6.63 1.67 2.26
N LYS A 50 6.22 2.09 3.45
CA LYS A 50 6.42 1.33 4.67
C LYS A 50 5.58 0.08 4.50
N ALA A 51 6.22 -1.01 4.10
CA ALA A 51 5.56 -2.30 4.01
C ALA A 51 4.82 -2.54 5.34
N LEU A 52 3.50 -2.72 5.28
CA LEU A 52 2.64 -2.89 6.47
C LEU A 52 3.17 -4.00 7.40
N ILE A 53 3.81 -5.00 6.80
CA ILE A 53 4.50 -6.09 7.47
C ILE A 53 5.96 -6.11 7.01
N SER A 54 6.89 -6.14 7.96
CA SER A 54 8.31 -6.28 7.68
C SER A 54 8.61 -7.62 7.00
N LYS A 55 9.73 -7.72 6.25
CA LYS A 55 10.17 -8.99 5.65
C LYS A 55 10.26 -10.13 6.68
N LYS A 56 10.61 -9.82 7.93
CA LYS A 56 10.64 -10.77 9.05
C LYS A 56 9.23 -11.23 9.46
N GLY A 57 8.24 -10.33 9.45
CA GLY A 57 6.85 -10.68 9.73
C GLY A 57 6.25 -11.64 8.69
N TRP A 58 6.61 -11.46 7.42
CA TRP A 58 6.23 -12.42 6.36
C TRP A 58 6.82 -13.81 6.56
N ALA A 59 8.07 -13.91 7.02
CA ALA A 59 8.68 -15.20 7.35
C ALA A 59 7.94 -15.91 8.50
N ILE A 60 7.55 -15.17 9.54
CA ILE A 60 6.77 -15.73 10.67
C ILE A 60 5.41 -16.24 10.20
N ILE A 61 4.70 -15.47 9.36
CA ILE A 61 3.41 -15.88 8.79
C ILE A 61 3.57 -17.15 7.95
N SER A 62 4.61 -17.22 7.11
CA SER A 62 4.88 -18.40 6.28
C SER A 62 5.15 -19.65 7.13
N VAL A 63 5.95 -19.53 8.19
CA VAL A 63 6.23 -20.64 9.13
C VAL A 63 4.96 -21.09 9.84
N LEU A 64 4.11 -20.15 10.28
CA LEU A 64 2.86 -20.47 10.96
C LEU A 64 1.89 -21.23 10.05
N VAL A 65 1.76 -20.80 8.79
CA VAL A 65 0.93 -21.48 7.78
C VAL A 65 1.49 -22.88 7.50
N LEU A 66 2.80 -23.01 7.30
CA LEU A 66 3.45 -24.31 7.11
C LEU A 66 3.23 -25.25 8.30
N ALA A 67 3.32 -24.74 9.53
CA ALA A 67 3.06 -25.53 10.73
C ALA A 67 1.62 -26.06 10.76
N ILE A 68 0.62 -25.22 10.46
CA ILE A 68 -0.79 -25.64 10.41
C ILE A 68 -1.01 -26.72 9.35
N VAL A 69 -0.40 -26.57 8.18
CA VAL A 69 -0.48 -27.57 7.10
C VAL A 69 0.17 -28.88 7.53
N LEU A 70 1.39 -28.84 8.07
CA LEU A 70 2.12 -30.03 8.50
C LEU A 70 1.45 -30.76 9.66
N ILE A 71 0.85 -30.02 10.61
CA ILE A 71 0.06 -30.59 11.71
C ILE A 71 -1.16 -31.31 11.14
N SER A 72 -1.88 -30.68 10.20
CA SER A 72 -3.04 -31.27 9.53
C SER A 72 -2.70 -32.59 8.80
N PHE A 73 -1.51 -32.68 8.20
CA PHE A 73 -1.03 -33.91 7.56
C PHE A 73 -0.59 -34.99 8.55
N LYS A 74 -0.05 -34.61 9.73
CA LYS A 74 0.36 -35.57 10.78
C LYS A 74 -0.80 -36.06 11.65
N SER A 75 -1.90 -35.30 11.74
CA SER A 75 -3.07 -35.66 12.55
C SER A 75 -3.91 -36.82 12.00
N THR A 76 -3.54 -37.41 10.85
CA THR A 76 -4.19 -38.61 10.28
C THR A 76 -4.10 -39.84 11.19
N GLU A 77 -3.14 -39.91 12.13
CA GLU A 77 -2.90 -41.13 12.92
C GLU A 77 -3.55 -41.15 14.32
N LYS A 78 -3.92 -40.00 14.91
CA LYS A 78 -4.59 -39.98 16.23
C LYS A 78 -5.64 -38.88 16.32
N SER A 79 -6.88 -39.32 16.27
CA SER A 79 -8.13 -38.58 16.44
C SER A 79 -8.26 -37.98 17.85
N LEU A 80 -7.64 -36.82 18.08
CA LEU A 80 -7.93 -35.99 19.27
C LEU A 80 -8.95 -34.88 19.00
N PHE A 81 -9.29 -34.64 17.73
CA PHE A 81 -10.40 -33.80 17.34
C PHE A 81 -11.43 -34.68 16.68
N LYS A 82 -12.62 -34.80 17.28
CA LYS A 82 -13.83 -35.19 16.54
C LYS A 82 -14.12 -34.07 15.55
N THR A 83 -13.37 -34.03 14.45
CA THR A 83 -13.81 -33.33 13.25
C THR A 83 -15.12 -33.99 12.85
N PRO A 84 -16.23 -33.25 12.72
CA PRO A 84 -17.41 -33.81 12.09
C PRO A 84 -16.92 -34.39 10.76
N GLU A 85 -17.21 -35.66 10.49
CA GLU A 85 -16.89 -36.27 9.21
C GLU A 85 -17.50 -35.38 8.13
N LEU A 86 -16.65 -34.56 7.51
CA LEU A 86 -17.03 -33.72 6.40
C LEU A 86 -17.24 -34.70 5.25
N ASN A 87 -18.44 -35.25 5.19
CA ASN A 87 -18.86 -36.14 4.13
C ASN A 87 -18.98 -35.30 2.86
N PHE A 88 -17.89 -35.27 2.09
CA PHE A 88 -17.83 -34.65 0.76
C PHE A 88 -18.60 -35.47 -0.29
N SER A 89 -19.48 -36.40 0.11
CA SER A 89 -20.39 -37.13 -0.77
C SER A 89 -21.25 -36.20 -1.65
N PHE A 90 -21.43 -34.93 -1.23
CA PHE A 90 -22.04 -33.90 -2.08
C PHE A 90 -21.22 -33.57 -3.33
N LEU A 91 -19.88 -33.64 -3.28
CA LEU A 91 -19.01 -33.40 -4.43
C LEU A 91 -19.14 -34.50 -5.49
N ASP A 92 -19.32 -35.75 -5.08
CA ASP A 92 -19.55 -36.86 -6.01
C ASP A 92 -20.88 -36.72 -6.79
N LYS A 93 -21.84 -35.97 -6.23
CA LYS A 93 -23.10 -35.64 -6.91
C LYS A 93 -22.99 -34.44 -7.83
N ILE A 94 -21.89 -33.68 -7.77
CA ILE A 94 -21.62 -32.58 -8.69
C ILE A 94 -21.14 -33.20 -9.99
N GLN A 95 -22.10 -33.50 -10.88
CA GLN A 95 -21.78 -33.82 -12.26
C GLN A 95 -21.14 -32.57 -12.88
N VAL A 96 -19.83 -32.64 -13.10
CA VAL A 96 -19.09 -31.62 -13.83
C VAL A 96 -19.74 -31.54 -15.22
N PRO A 97 -20.32 -30.39 -15.61
CA PRO A 97 -20.99 -30.29 -16.92
C PRO A 97 -20.00 -30.64 -18.03
N GLU A 98 -20.39 -31.48 -18.99
CA GLU A 98 -19.55 -31.85 -20.16
C GLU A 98 -19.03 -30.62 -20.94
N LEU A 99 -19.67 -29.45 -20.76
CA LEU A 99 -19.18 -28.16 -21.24
C LEU A 99 -17.77 -27.81 -20.73
N LEU A 100 -17.37 -28.26 -19.54
CA LEU A 100 -16.03 -28.03 -18.99
C LEU A 100 -14.98 -29.01 -19.53
N SER A 101 -15.39 -30.19 -20.02
CA SER A 101 -14.47 -31.14 -20.68
C SER A 101 -14.10 -30.72 -22.10
N THR A 102 -14.95 -29.94 -22.78
CA THR A 102 -14.70 -29.44 -24.14
C THR A 102 -13.88 -28.15 -24.16
N VAL A 103 -13.72 -27.48 -23.01
CA VAL A 103 -12.99 -26.21 -22.89
C VAL A 103 -11.59 -26.47 -22.35
N SER A 104 -10.57 -26.18 -23.16
CA SER A 104 -9.17 -26.21 -22.75
C SER A 104 -8.85 -25.04 -21.80
N LEU A 105 -9.16 -25.23 -20.52
CA LEU A 105 -8.88 -24.23 -19.49
C LEU A 105 -7.36 -24.09 -19.29
N SER A 106 -6.85 -22.86 -19.43
CA SER A 106 -5.46 -22.56 -19.08
C SER A 106 -5.26 -22.68 -17.57
N LYS A 107 -4.04 -23.03 -17.15
CA LYS A 107 -3.69 -23.14 -15.72
C LYS A 107 -4.00 -21.85 -14.95
N THR A 108 -3.85 -20.70 -15.60
CA THR A 108 -4.20 -19.39 -15.06
C THR A 108 -5.69 -19.28 -14.74
N VAL A 109 -6.57 -19.74 -15.63
CA VAL A 109 -8.03 -19.71 -15.40
C VAL A 109 -8.41 -20.66 -14.27
N LEU A 110 -7.77 -21.84 -14.18
CA LEU A 110 -8.00 -22.78 -13.08
C LEU A 110 -7.60 -22.16 -11.72
N TYR A 111 -6.44 -21.52 -11.64
CA TYR A 111 -6.02 -20.81 -10.43
C TYR A 111 -6.96 -19.65 -10.09
N ALA A 112 -7.42 -18.90 -11.09
CA ALA A 112 -8.37 -17.81 -10.88
C ALA A 112 -9.70 -18.32 -10.30
N ILE A 113 -10.26 -19.40 -10.84
CA ILE A 113 -11.50 -20.02 -10.36
C ILE A 113 -11.31 -20.52 -8.92
N PHE A 114 -10.19 -21.18 -8.63
CA PHE A 114 -9.90 -21.68 -7.29
C PHE A 114 -9.80 -20.54 -6.25
N PHE A 115 -9.03 -19.50 -6.54
CA PHE A 115 -8.89 -18.35 -5.65
C PHE A 115 -10.19 -17.56 -5.50
N LEU A 116 -10.97 -17.44 -6.57
CA LEU A 116 -12.29 -16.80 -6.53
C LEU A 116 -13.27 -17.58 -5.65
N GLY A 117 -13.29 -18.91 -5.76
CA GLY A 117 -14.07 -19.77 -4.87
C GLY A 117 -13.67 -19.61 -3.40
N LEU A 118 -12.37 -19.62 -3.11
CA LEU A 118 -11.84 -19.38 -1.75
C LEU A 118 -12.28 -18.00 -1.21
N MET A 119 -12.21 -16.97 -2.04
CA MET A 119 -12.60 -15.61 -1.67
C MET A 119 -14.09 -15.51 -1.36
N ILE A 120 -14.96 -16.18 -2.12
CA ILE A 120 -16.40 -16.22 -1.86
C ILE A 120 -16.68 -16.88 -0.51
N VAL A 121 -16.02 -18.01 -0.21
CA VAL A 121 -16.18 -18.67 1.11
C VAL A 121 -15.75 -17.74 2.23
N ALA A 122 -14.62 -17.05 2.09
CA ALA A 122 -14.16 -16.08 3.08
C ALA A 122 -15.15 -14.92 3.27
N GLN A 123 -15.72 -14.40 2.17
CA GLN A 123 -16.75 -13.37 2.22
C GLN A 123 -18.02 -13.85 2.93
N VAL A 124 -18.48 -15.07 2.65
CA VAL A 124 -19.66 -15.66 3.31
C VAL A 124 -19.43 -15.81 4.81
N VAL A 125 -18.25 -16.28 5.23
CA VAL A 125 -17.89 -16.40 6.66
C VAL A 125 -17.83 -15.03 7.32
N PHE A 126 -17.20 -14.04 6.68
CA PHE A 126 -17.12 -12.67 7.19
C PHE A 126 -18.51 -12.06 7.35
N LEU A 127 -19.37 -12.21 6.34
CA LEU A 127 -20.73 -11.71 6.35
C LEU A 127 -21.56 -12.41 7.44
N LYS A 128 -21.45 -13.74 7.54
CA LYS A 128 -22.10 -14.53 8.61
C LYS A 128 -21.68 -14.05 9.99
N ASN A 129 -20.39 -13.76 10.21
CA ASN A 129 -19.90 -13.24 11.48
C ASN A 129 -20.41 -11.83 11.78
N HIS A 130 -20.47 -10.95 10.77
CA HIS A 130 -21.02 -9.60 10.92
C HIS A 130 -22.51 -9.61 11.28
N PHE A 131 -23.31 -10.46 10.62
CA PHE A 131 -24.73 -10.59 10.91
C PHE A 131 -25.00 -11.27 12.26
N ASN A 132 -24.25 -12.33 12.61
CA ASN A 132 -24.40 -13.00 13.91
C ASN A 132 -24.10 -12.09 15.11
N LYS A 133 -23.26 -11.06 14.93
CA LYS A 133 -22.95 -10.07 15.96
C LYS A 133 -24.01 -8.96 16.10
N LYS A 134 -24.95 -8.84 15.15
CA LYS A 134 -25.98 -7.80 15.13
C LYS A 134 -27.38 -8.30 15.55
N PHE A 135 -27.57 -9.62 15.60
CA PHE A 135 -28.85 -10.28 15.90
C PHE A 135 -28.81 -11.16 17.18
N HIS A 136 -27.78 -10.99 18.02
CA HIS A 136 -27.75 -11.43 19.41
C HIS A 136 -27.30 -10.28 20.31
#